data_AF-A0A925EI62-F1
#
_entry.id   AF-A0A925EI62-F1
#
_cell.length_a   1.000
_cell.length_b   1.000
_cell.length_c   1.000
_cell.angle_alpha   90.00
_cell.angle_beta   90.00
_cell.angle_gamma   90.00
#
_symmetry.space_group_name_H-M   'P 1'
#
loop_
_entity.id
_entity.type
_entity.pdbx_description
1 polymer ?
#
loop_
_entity_poly.entity_id
_entity_poly.type
_entity_poly.pdbx_seq_one_letter_code
_entity_poly.pdbx_strand_id
1 'polypeptide(L)'
;MEDFGKLILNKPDGLNQEFILNKTLVTLGRATTNDIVLTEGRVSRNHAQVQCTEDGIILNDLKSANGVWVNGQKVAEAKIRPGDKINISGCELHYLPPTQDTFEEATMINSEHELEMTLNEMTVPISLNDTSLPRLVINAPDRTWELRLDDDSYTIGRTTQNKLVLDYLKISRNHAQIERKGHNFILRDLQSTNGILMGNDRIEERVLQNGDTFQIGPTQIVFKDGFSQEEMTFADGLDLRHQSGLTPVIFVPGTMGSELWQGSERVWPNMNLLFKHPEVLSYSEDTKLTAKGILNEMVIVPNLISFDQYNLLGDYLVEELGYERENNFIEFAYDWRQDVRQSARDLAAFINGWNVNAPITIIAHSLGTLVSRYYVEMLNGKKKVGRLLLIGGPHQGVPKIAANLLTGVDLLPFGLMGKKLTEIIETFPSCYQYLPHYPCATDQNGNSINFLEDENWVKTAYRPLLRAAREFHRELGIKTSVPTLSIFGYGLKTAMQMRVQRDSYGVFHKALIDVQPSGDSSVPESSAVLPKTEIHPVQQYHGTLFNDKDVKMRLKLELMRDRK
;
A
#
# COMPACT_ATOMS: atom_id res chain seq x y z
N MET A 1 19.21 9.16 -0.27
CA MET A 1 19.00 9.51 -1.68
C MET A 1 18.93 11.02 -1.70
N GLU A 2 19.70 11.70 -2.55
CA GLU A 2 19.63 13.16 -2.65
C GLU A 2 18.25 13.55 -3.17
N ASP A 3 17.60 14.51 -2.50
CA ASP A 3 16.28 15.02 -2.88
C ASP A 3 16.46 16.46 -3.38
N PHE A 4 16.23 16.65 -4.68
CA PHE A 4 16.32 17.95 -5.34
C PHE A 4 14.95 18.51 -5.69
N GLY A 5 13.86 17.92 -5.18
CA GLY A 5 12.48 18.32 -5.47
C GLY A 5 11.84 17.55 -6.62
N LYS A 6 10.81 18.12 -7.24
CA LYS A 6 10.06 17.50 -8.35
C LYS A 6 9.71 18.48 -9.47
N LEU A 7 9.58 17.96 -10.69
CA LEU A 7 8.95 18.65 -11.82
C LEU A 7 7.53 18.11 -12.01
N ILE A 8 6.56 19.01 -12.13
CA ILE A 8 5.15 18.67 -12.37
C ILE A 8 4.79 19.06 -13.80
N LEU A 9 4.38 18.11 -14.62
CA LEU A 9 3.82 18.33 -15.94
C LEU A 9 2.29 18.47 -15.85
N ASN A 10 1.78 19.64 -16.24
CA ASN A 10 0.35 19.88 -16.33
C ASN A 10 -0.19 19.33 -17.64
N LYS A 11 -1.18 18.42 -17.57
CA LYS A 11 -1.85 17.90 -18.75
C LYS A 11 -3.23 18.55 -18.95
N PRO A 12 -3.70 18.68 -20.20
CA PRO A 12 -5.01 19.29 -20.50
C PRO A 12 -6.22 18.53 -19.94
N ASP A 13 -6.05 17.27 -19.54
CA ASP A 13 -7.07 16.42 -18.93
C ASP A 13 -7.22 16.64 -17.41
N GLY A 14 -6.41 17.52 -16.82
CA GLY A 14 -6.41 17.82 -15.38
C GLY A 14 -5.56 16.87 -14.53
N LEU A 15 -4.92 15.85 -15.13
CA LEU A 15 -4.04 14.90 -14.43
C LEU A 15 -2.59 15.37 -14.52
N ASN A 16 -2.09 15.98 -13.44
CA ASN A 16 -0.70 16.37 -13.34
C ASN A 16 0.21 15.14 -13.22
N GLN A 17 1.33 15.12 -13.96
CA GLN A 17 2.34 14.07 -13.89
C GLN A 17 3.59 14.60 -13.18
N GLU A 18 3.95 14.00 -12.04
CA GLU A 18 5.10 14.43 -11.25
C GLU A 18 6.35 13.58 -11.55
N PHE A 19 7.52 14.24 -11.58
CA PHE A 19 8.83 13.63 -11.80
C PHE A 19 9.75 14.02 -10.66
N ILE A 20 10.11 13.05 -9.82
CA ILE A 20 11.04 13.26 -8.70
C ILE A 20 12.47 13.45 -9.24
N LEU A 21 13.15 14.47 -8.76
CA LEU A 21 14.54 14.76 -9.11
C LEU A 21 15.47 14.15 -8.06
N ASN A 22 15.86 12.90 -8.28
CA ASN A 22 16.74 12.12 -7.38
C ASN A 22 18.13 11.83 -7.99
N LYS A 23 18.45 12.49 -9.11
CA LYS A 23 19.75 12.45 -9.80
C LYS A 23 20.27 13.88 -9.94
N THR A 24 21.60 14.02 -9.95
CA THR A 24 22.28 15.31 -10.21
C THR A 24 22.12 15.79 -11.65
N LEU A 25 21.77 14.88 -12.59
CA LEU A 25 21.44 15.19 -13.97
C LEU A 25 20.22 14.37 -14.41
N VAL A 26 19.20 15.05 -14.93
CA VAL A 26 17.93 14.47 -15.40
C VAL A 26 17.68 14.92 -16.83
N THR A 27 17.38 14.00 -17.75
CA THR A 27 17.15 14.28 -19.16
C THR A 27 15.66 14.32 -19.51
N LEU A 28 15.27 15.24 -20.41
CA LEU A 28 13.88 15.42 -20.86
C LEU A 28 13.81 15.29 -22.38
N GLY A 29 12.88 14.49 -22.89
CA GLY A 29 12.68 14.36 -24.33
C GLY A 29 11.64 13.31 -24.72
N ARG A 30 11.34 13.21 -26.01
CA ARG A 30 10.37 12.24 -26.53
C ARG A 30 10.91 10.80 -26.57
N ALA A 31 12.24 10.62 -26.65
CA ALA A 31 12.80 9.28 -26.68
C ALA A 31 12.64 8.62 -25.31
N THR A 32 12.30 7.33 -25.31
CA THR A 32 12.12 6.49 -24.11
C THR A 32 13.39 6.30 -23.31
N THR A 33 14.53 6.74 -23.82
CA THR A 33 15.84 6.75 -23.14
C THR A 33 16.06 7.95 -22.22
N ASN A 34 15.16 8.95 -22.22
CA ASN A 34 15.25 10.09 -21.29
C ASN A 34 14.65 9.72 -19.93
N ASP A 35 15.13 10.37 -18.88
CA ASP A 35 14.61 10.21 -17.52
C ASP A 35 13.14 10.71 -17.40
N ILE A 36 12.80 11.77 -18.12
CA ILE A 36 11.45 12.34 -18.23
C ILE A 36 11.03 12.27 -19.70
N VAL A 37 10.09 11.36 -19.98
CA VAL A 37 9.58 11.16 -21.34
C VAL A 37 8.38 12.09 -21.60
N LEU A 38 8.56 13.06 -22.49
CA LEU A 38 7.50 13.96 -22.94
C LEU A 38 6.97 13.47 -24.29
N THR A 39 5.78 12.87 -24.30
CA THR A 39 5.22 12.15 -25.46
C THR A 39 4.66 13.05 -26.56
N GLU A 40 4.66 14.37 -26.36
CA GLU A 40 4.19 15.34 -27.32
C GLU A 40 5.01 15.32 -28.62
N GLY A 41 4.31 15.26 -29.77
CA GLY A 41 4.94 15.02 -31.08
C GLY A 41 5.96 16.09 -31.50
N ARG A 42 5.89 17.29 -30.92
CA ARG A 42 6.81 18.41 -31.17
C ARG A 42 8.06 18.38 -30.29
N VAL A 43 8.16 17.49 -29.32
CA VAL A 43 9.33 17.37 -28.47
C VAL A 43 10.46 16.66 -29.23
N SER A 44 11.67 17.23 -29.21
CA SER A 44 12.89 16.56 -29.67
C SER A 44 13.13 15.24 -28.93
N ARG A 45 13.83 14.29 -29.59
CA ARG A 45 14.19 13.00 -28.97
C ARG A 45 14.93 13.20 -27.64
N ASN A 46 15.93 14.08 -27.60
CA ASN A 46 16.55 14.60 -26.39
C ASN A 46 16.35 16.12 -26.47
N HIS A 47 15.55 16.70 -25.59
CA HIS A 47 15.09 18.08 -25.70
C HIS A 47 15.85 19.00 -24.76
N ALA A 48 15.90 18.62 -23.48
CA ALA A 48 16.50 19.42 -22.44
C ALA A 48 17.16 18.52 -21.40
N GLN A 49 17.99 19.11 -20.55
CA GLN A 49 18.47 18.46 -19.34
C GLN A 49 18.33 19.40 -18.15
N VAL A 50 18.11 18.82 -16.98
CA VAL A 50 18.03 19.49 -15.70
C VAL A 50 19.25 19.06 -14.90
N GLN A 51 20.07 20.04 -14.53
CA GLN A 51 21.16 19.86 -13.59
C GLN A 51 20.67 20.26 -12.20
N CYS A 52 20.69 19.31 -11.27
CA CYS A 52 20.23 19.49 -9.90
C CYS A 52 21.42 19.83 -9.00
N THR A 53 21.29 20.90 -8.21
CA THR A 53 22.28 21.30 -7.19
C THR A 53 21.59 21.52 -5.84
N GLU A 54 22.36 21.70 -4.77
CA GLU A 54 21.80 22.01 -3.44
C GLU A 54 21.01 23.35 -3.43
N ASP A 55 21.31 24.26 -4.36
CA ASP A 55 20.71 25.59 -4.47
C ASP A 55 19.53 25.68 -5.47
N GLY A 56 19.00 24.53 -5.90
CA GLY A 56 17.88 24.41 -6.87
C GLY A 56 18.29 23.74 -8.18
N ILE A 57 17.56 24.03 -9.27
CA ILE A 57 17.79 23.38 -10.57
C ILE A 57 18.15 24.36 -11.68
N ILE A 58 18.95 23.88 -12.63
CA ILE A 58 19.34 24.58 -13.86
C ILE A 58 18.83 23.79 -15.06
N LEU A 59 17.97 24.39 -15.87
CA LEU A 59 17.39 23.81 -17.07
C LEU A 59 18.18 24.25 -18.32
N ASN A 60 18.61 23.29 -19.13
CA ASN A 60 19.42 23.49 -20.33
C ASN A 60 18.71 22.95 -21.57
N ASP A 61 18.61 23.74 -22.63
CA ASP A 61 18.13 23.29 -23.94
C ASP A 61 19.24 22.53 -24.69
N LEU A 62 18.96 21.29 -25.11
CA LEU A 62 19.91 20.44 -25.84
C LEU A 62 19.86 20.71 -27.35
N LYS A 63 19.82 21.99 -27.75
CA LYS A 63 19.63 22.45 -29.13
C LYS A 63 18.38 21.82 -29.76
N SER A 64 17.27 21.84 -29.03
CA SER A 64 16.02 21.23 -29.49
C SER A 64 15.42 22.01 -30.67
N ALA A 65 14.50 21.37 -31.41
CA ALA A 65 13.88 21.98 -32.57
C ALA A 65 12.97 23.17 -32.21
N ASN A 66 12.29 23.10 -31.07
CA ASN A 66 11.28 24.08 -30.64
C ASN A 66 11.73 24.93 -29.44
N GLY A 67 12.86 24.57 -28.82
CA GLY A 67 13.45 25.26 -27.68
C GLY A 67 12.69 25.10 -26.37
N VAL A 68 13.36 25.50 -25.29
CA VAL A 68 12.82 25.60 -23.95
C VAL A 68 12.39 27.04 -23.67
N TRP A 69 11.25 27.20 -23.02
CA TRP A 69 10.71 28.50 -22.63
C TRP A 69 10.50 28.56 -21.12
N VAL A 70 10.86 29.67 -20.48
CA VAL A 70 10.62 29.92 -19.06
C VAL A 70 9.93 31.28 -18.94
N ASN A 71 8.76 31.32 -18.28
CA ASN A 71 7.93 32.52 -18.12
C ASN A 71 7.64 33.25 -19.44
N GLY A 72 7.44 32.49 -20.51
CA GLY A 72 7.16 33.01 -21.86
C GLY A 72 8.39 33.50 -22.65
N GLN A 73 9.61 33.36 -22.11
CA GLN A 73 10.85 33.70 -22.81
C GLN A 73 11.63 32.44 -23.21
N LYS A 74 12.13 32.39 -24.45
CA LYS A 74 12.96 31.28 -24.94
C LYS A 74 14.36 31.37 -24.32
N VAL A 75 14.87 30.27 -23.76
CA VAL A 75 16.15 30.22 -23.05
C VAL A 75 17.02 29.07 -23.56
N ALA A 76 18.34 29.27 -23.54
CA ALA A 76 19.32 28.20 -23.75
C ALA A 76 19.70 27.52 -22.43
N GLU A 77 19.75 28.30 -21.36
CA GLU A 77 19.99 27.87 -19.98
C GLU A 77 19.19 28.80 -19.05
N ALA A 78 18.58 28.26 -18.00
CA ALA A 78 17.90 29.05 -16.97
C ALA A 78 17.97 28.37 -15.59
N LYS A 79 18.27 29.15 -14.54
CA LYS A 79 18.04 28.71 -13.15
C LYS A 79 16.57 28.85 -12.84
N ILE A 80 15.93 27.75 -12.45
CA ILE A 80 14.48 27.70 -12.20
C ILE A 80 14.21 27.92 -10.72
N ARG A 81 13.26 28.81 -10.41
CA ARG A 81 12.75 29.06 -9.07
C ARG A 81 11.34 28.47 -8.90
N PRO A 82 10.91 28.18 -7.67
CA PRO A 82 9.52 27.81 -7.40
C PRO A 82 8.57 28.90 -7.94
N GLY A 83 7.57 28.48 -8.71
CA GLY A 83 6.61 29.38 -9.37
C GLY A 83 6.97 29.78 -10.81
N ASP A 84 8.17 29.48 -11.30
CA ASP A 84 8.50 29.68 -12.71
C ASP A 84 7.77 28.66 -13.60
N LYS A 85 7.19 29.15 -14.70
CA LYS A 85 6.50 28.32 -15.70
C LYS A 85 7.47 27.87 -16.78
N ILE A 86 7.78 26.60 -16.83
CA ILE A 86 8.59 26.00 -17.90
C ILE A 86 7.64 25.51 -19.00
N ASN A 87 7.95 25.78 -20.26
CA ASN A 87 7.24 25.20 -21.41
C ASN A 87 8.21 24.52 -22.37
N ILE A 88 7.91 23.26 -22.69
CA ILE A 88 8.63 22.46 -23.67
C ILE A 88 7.63 21.98 -24.72
N SER A 89 7.52 22.70 -25.83
CA SER A 89 6.68 22.32 -26.99
C SER A 89 5.19 22.08 -26.69
N GLY A 90 4.63 22.73 -25.68
CA GLY A 90 3.27 22.52 -25.21
C GLY A 90 3.17 21.76 -23.88
N CYS A 91 4.25 21.12 -23.43
CA CYS A 91 4.34 20.57 -22.08
C CYS A 91 4.63 21.69 -21.08
N GLU A 92 3.66 22.05 -20.23
CA GLU A 92 3.87 23.00 -19.14
C GLU A 92 4.39 22.26 -17.90
N LEU A 93 5.57 22.65 -17.44
CA LEU A 93 6.28 22.04 -16.31
C LEU A 93 6.44 23.08 -15.18
N HIS A 94 6.31 22.64 -13.93
CA HIS A 94 6.51 23.45 -12.72
C HIS A 94 7.52 22.78 -11.80
N TYR A 95 8.46 23.55 -11.26
CA TYR A 95 9.42 23.04 -10.30
C TYR A 95 8.94 23.27 -8.86
N LEU A 96 8.95 22.21 -8.06
CA LEU A 96 8.78 22.26 -6.61
C LEU A 96 10.07 21.82 -5.93
N PRO A 97 10.65 22.62 -5.03
CA PRO A 97 11.88 22.30 -4.34
C PRO A 97 11.66 21.17 -3.32
N PRO A 98 12.73 20.51 -2.86
CA PRO A 98 12.62 19.54 -1.78
C PRO A 98 12.10 20.26 -0.53
N THR A 99 11.10 19.69 0.13
CA THR A 99 10.57 20.21 1.39
C THR A 99 11.66 20.11 2.46
N GLN A 100 12.39 21.20 2.70
CA GLN A 100 12.98 21.44 4.01
C GLN A 100 11.84 21.72 4.98
N ASP A 101 11.99 21.40 6.27
CA ASP A 101 11.00 21.65 7.32
C ASP A 101 10.59 23.14 7.35
N THR A 102 9.66 23.51 6.49
CA THR A 102 8.93 24.76 6.49
C THR A 102 7.52 24.37 6.89
N PHE A 103 7.11 24.81 8.08
CA PHE A 103 5.71 24.82 8.46
C PHE A 103 4.93 25.47 7.32
N GLU A 104 4.10 24.70 6.62
CA GLU A 104 3.12 25.25 5.71
C GLU A 104 2.17 26.11 6.55
N GLU A 105 2.13 27.42 6.27
CA GLU A 105 1.05 28.25 6.78
C GLU A 105 -0.26 27.73 6.19
N ALA A 106 -1.12 27.23 7.06
CA ALA A 106 -2.44 26.70 6.72
C ALA A 106 -3.24 27.73 5.94
N THR A 107 -3.68 27.38 4.72
CA THR A 107 -4.77 28.12 4.08
C THR A 107 -6.05 27.75 4.80
N MET A 108 -6.61 28.68 5.57
CA MET A 108 -7.90 28.48 6.24
C MET A 108 -8.99 28.33 5.17
N ILE A 109 -9.54 27.12 5.05
CA ILE A 109 -10.72 26.87 4.20
C ILE A 109 -11.94 27.43 4.92
N ASN A 110 -12.52 28.48 4.37
CA ASN A 110 -13.64 29.21 4.99
C ASN A 110 -14.97 29.02 4.23
N SER A 111 -15.00 28.16 3.21
CA SER A 111 -16.22 27.86 2.44
C SER A 111 -16.27 26.43 1.88
N GLU A 112 -17.49 25.94 1.62
CA GLU A 112 -17.73 24.65 0.94
C GLU A 112 -17.06 24.60 -0.46
N HIS A 113 -16.94 25.74 -1.13
CA HIS A 113 -16.33 25.83 -2.45
C HIS A 113 -14.80 25.69 -2.42
N GLU A 114 -14.14 26.33 -1.45
CA GLU A 114 -12.68 26.16 -1.24
C GLU A 114 -12.34 24.73 -0.85
N LEU A 115 -13.22 24.07 -0.07
CA LEU A 115 -13.07 22.67 0.27
C LEU A 115 -13.13 21.76 -0.96
N GLU A 116 -14.12 21.94 -1.83
CA GLU A 116 -14.24 21.18 -3.08
C GLU A 116 -13.04 21.39 -3.99
N MET A 117 -12.53 22.63 -4.08
CA MET A 117 -11.32 22.92 -4.84
C MET A 117 -10.08 22.22 -4.25
N THR A 118 -9.85 22.31 -2.95
CA THR A 118 -8.70 21.64 -2.30
C THR A 118 -8.80 20.12 -2.38
N LEU A 119 -9.98 19.54 -2.22
CA LEU A 119 -10.20 18.09 -2.41
C LEU A 119 -9.96 17.67 -3.86
N ASN A 120 -10.32 18.50 -4.85
CA ASN A 120 -10.07 18.23 -6.26
C ASN A 120 -8.60 18.39 -6.66
N GLU A 121 -7.82 19.22 -5.96
CA GLU A 121 -6.38 19.38 -6.18
C GLU A 121 -5.55 18.30 -5.47
N MET A 122 -6.13 17.58 -4.49
CA MET A 122 -5.46 16.47 -3.82
C MET A 122 -5.42 15.23 -4.71
N THR A 123 -4.20 14.76 -4.98
CA THR A 123 -3.97 13.54 -5.76
C THR A 123 -3.69 12.35 -4.85
N VAL A 124 -4.15 11.17 -5.26
CA VAL A 124 -3.72 9.91 -4.63
C VAL A 124 -2.30 9.63 -5.12
N PRO A 125 -1.30 9.52 -4.23
CA PRO A 125 0.04 9.18 -4.65
C PRO A 125 0.04 7.71 -5.14
N ILE A 126 0.54 7.50 -6.36
CA ILE A 126 0.68 6.18 -6.98
C ILE A 126 2.16 5.97 -7.28
N SER A 127 2.72 4.84 -6.82
CA SER A 127 4.03 4.40 -7.28
C SER A 127 3.88 3.71 -8.64
N LEU A 128 4.53 4.25 -9.67
CA LEU A 128 4.61 3.60 -10.98
C LEU A 128 5.80 2.64 -10.99
N ASN A 129 5.52 1.36 -10.76
CA ASN A 129 6.53 0.32 -10.87
C ASN A 129 6.60 -0.17 -12.32
N ASP A 130 7.80 -0.22 -12.90
CA ASP A 130 8.02 -0.91 -14.16
C ASP A 130 7.93 -2.41 -13.93
N THR A 131 6.75 -2.97 -14.20
CA THR A 131 6.47 -4.40 -14.06
C THR A 131 6.85 -5.21 -15.29
N SER A 132 7.48 -4.61 -16.31
CA SER A 132 7.74 -5.30 -17.58
C SER A 132 8.99 -6.17 -17.58
N LEU A 133 9.87 -6.00 -16.59
CA LEU A 133 11.20 -6.59 -16.59
C LEU A 133 11.42 -7.56 -15.43
N PRO A 134 12.18 -8.64 -15.65
CA PRO A 134 12.41 -9.65 -14.65
C PRO A 134 13.24 -9.10 -13.48
N ARG A 135 12.82 -9.43 -12.27
CA ARG A 135 13.45 -8.98 -11.04
C ARG A 135 13.21 -9.95 -9.89
N LEU A 136 14.09 -9.88 -8.89
CA LEU A 136 13.91 -10.48 -7.59
C LEU A 136 13.45 -9.40 -6.62
N VAL A 137 12.48 -9.70 -5.77
CA VAL A 137 12.20 -8.90 -4.57
C VAL A 137 12.67 -9.70 -3.36
N ILE A 138 13.62 -9.13 -2.64
CA ILE A 138 14.29 -9.75 -1.50
C ILE A 138 13.69 -9.16 -0.23
N ASN A 139 12.94 -9.96 0.52
CA ASN A 139 12.49 -9.64 1.86
C ASN A 139 13.46 -10.28 2.86
N ALA A 140 14.30 -9.44 3.47
CA ALA A 140 15.28 -9.85 4.46
C ALA A 140 14.94 -9.25 5.84
N PRO A 141 15.53 -9.76 6.94
CA PRO A 141 15.20 -9.30 8.29
C PRO A 141 15.38 -7.79 8.55
N ASP A 142 16.28 -7.13 7.82
CA ASP A 142 16.63 -5.72 7.98
C ASP A 142 15.94 -4.79 6.97
N ARG A 143 15.59 -5.28 5.78
CA ARG A 143 14.90 -4.50 4.74
C ARG A 143 14.34 -5.36 3.62
N THR A 144 13.44 -4.76 2.82
CA THR A 144 13.00 -5.28 1.54
C THR A 144 13.54 -4.43 0.38
N TRP A 145 14.04 -5.04 -0.69
CA TRP A 145 14.50 -4.34 -1.89
C TRP A 145 14.38 -5.21 -3.14
N GLU A 146 14.53 -4.61 -4.32
CA GLU A 146 14.53 -5.33 -5.59
C GLU A 146 15.93 -5.41 -6.22
N LEU A 147 16.17 -6.50 -6.94
CA LEU A 147 17.31 -6.67 -7.83
C LEU A 147 16.78 -7.00 -9.23
N ARG A 148 17.04 -6.13 -10.20
CA ARG A 148 16.73 -6.38 -11.60
C ARG A 148 17.63 -7.49 -12.16
N LEU A 149 17.07 -8.32 -13.04
CA LEU A 149 17.77 -9.40 -13.73
C LEU A 149 18.08 -9.02 -15.19
N ASP A 150 19.09 -8.16 -15.37
CA ASP A 150 19.64 -7.67 -16.64
C ASP A 150 20.83 -8.45 -17.22
N ASP A 151 21.44 -9.38 -16.45
CA ASP A 151 22.57 -10.22 -16.83
C ASP A 151 22.17 -11.70 -17.03
N ASP A 152 23.04 -12.47 -17.67
CA ASP A 152 22.81 -13.91 -17.90
C ASP A 152 23.03 -14.79 -16.66
N SER A 153 23.68 -14.26 -15.61
CA SER A 153 24.04 -15.05 -14.43
C SER A 153 24.13 -14.19 -13.18
N TYR A 154 23.54 -14.68 -12.08
CA TYR A 154 23.54 -14.07 -10.75
C TYR A 154 23.95 -15.08 -9.69
N THR A 155 25.08 -14.83 -9.04
CA THR A 155 25.50 -15.57 -7.86
C THR A 155 24.88 -14.97 -6.61
N ILE A 156 24.43 -15.83 -5.70
CA ILE A 156 23.80 -15.47 -4.42
C ILE A 156 24.63 -16.10 -3.30
N GLY A 157 25.01 -15.29 -2.30
CA GLY A 157 25.76 -15.79 -1.15
C GLY A 157 26.14 -14.70 -0.17
N ARG A 158 26.74 -15.07 0.96
CA ARG A 158 27.07 -14.10 2.03
C ARG A 158 28.31 -13.24 1.76
N THR A 159 29.17 -13.62 0.82
CA THR A 159 30.41 -12.87 0.53
C THR A 159 30.17 -11.82 -0.55
N THR A 160 30.98 -10.76 -0.52
CA THR A 160 30.96 -9.65 -1.48
C THR A 160 31.37 -10.03 -2.92
N GLN A 161 31.74 -11.30 -3.16
CA GLN A 161 32.00 -11.84 -4.49
C GLN A 161 30.71 -12.19 -5.26
N ASN A 162 29.57 -12.25 -4.57
CA ASN A 162 28.28 -12.56 -5.18
C ASN A 162 27.62 -11.30 -5.73
N LYS A 163 26.83 -11.44 -6.80
CA LYS A 163 26.00 -10.34 -7.31
C LYS A 163 24.88 -9.97 -6.33
N LEU A 164 24.26 -10.97 -5.71
CA LEU A 164 23.34 -10.78 -4.60
C LEU A 164 24.02 -11.19 -3.29
N VAL A 165 24.43 -10.19 -2.51
CA VAL A 165 25.06 -10.39 -1.20
C VAL A 165 23.99 -10.45 -0.11
N LEU A 166 23.90 -11.59 0.57
CA LEU A 166 23.01 -11.80 1.72
C LEU A 166 23.86 -12.17 2.94
N ASP A 167 24.32 -11.16 3.69
CA ASP A 167 25.28 -11.34 4.79
C ASP A 167 24.62 -11.86 6.07
N TYR A 168 24.19 -13.12 6.02
CA TYR A 168 23.67 -13.85 7.17
C TYR A 168 24.45 -15.14 7.38
N LEU A 169 24.73 -15.47 8.64
CA LEU A 169 25.50 -16.67 9.01
C LEU A 169 24.93 -17.98 8.46
N LYS A 170 23.60 -18.06 8.28
CA LYS A 170 22.90 -19.22 7.72
C LYS A 170 23.03 -19.34 6.18
N ILE A 171 23.74 -18.43 5.52
CA ILE A 171 23.92 -18.44 4.08
C ILE A 171 25.39 -18.80 3.77
N SER A 172 25.60 -19.78 2.88
CA SER A 172 26.93 -20.16 2.39
C SER A 172 27.62 -19.00 1.66
N ARG A 173 28.97 -19.04 1.59
CA ARG A 173 29.75 -18.01 0.88
C ARG A 173 29.30 -17.85 -0.56
N ASN A 174 29.15 -18.96 -1.27
CA ASN A 174 28.44 -19.07 -2.55
C ASN A 174 27.32 -20.07 -2.29
N HIS A 175 26.06 -19.63 -2.33
CA HIS A 175 24.92 -20.42 -1.90
C HIS A 175 24.13 -20.94 -3.09
N ALA A 176 23.79 -20.05 -4.02
CA ALA A 176 22.93 -20.36 -5.14
C ALA A 176 23.37 -19.55 -6.37
N GLN A 177 22.86 -19.96 -7.53
CA GLN A 177 23.04 -19.24 -8.78
C GLN A 177 21.71 -19.22 -9.54
N ILE A 178 21.40 -18.08 -10.15
CA ILE A 178 20.35 -17.97 -11.15
C ILE A 178 21.02 -17.78 -12.51
N GLU A 179 20.69 -18.65 -13.46
CA GLU A 179 21.16 -18.57 -14.85
C GLU A 179 19.99 -18.28 -15.78
N ARG A 180 20.16 -17.30 -16.67
CA ARG A 180 19.22 -17.05 -17.75
C ARG A 180 19.52 -17.97 -18.93
N LYS A 181 18.53 -18.74 -19.39
CA LYS A 181 18.59 -19.57 -20.59
C LYS A 181 17.44 -19.19 -21.51
N GLY A 182 17.72 -18.28 -22.45
CA GLY A 182 16.68 -17.67 -23.30
C GLY A 182 15.75 -16.78 -22.48
N HIS A 183 14.45 -17.12 -22.46
CA HIS A 183 13.46 -16.43 -21.64
C HIS A 183 13.34 -17.01 -20.22
N ASN A 184 13.93 -18.18 -19.95
CA ASN A 184 13.78 -18.85 -18.67
C ASN A 184 14.90 -18.46 -17.70
N PHE A 185 14.57 -18.35 -16.41
CA PHE A 185 15.54 -18.24 -15.33
C PHE A 185 15.59 -19.54 -14.54
N ILE A 186 16.79 -20.10 -14.36
CA ILE A 186 17.01 -21.37 -13.66
C ILE A 186 17.78 -21.10 -12.38
N LEU A 187 17.15 -21.36 -11.24
CA LEU A 187 17.75 -21.33 -9.91
C LEU A 187 18.43 -22.68 -9.61
N ARG A 188 19.67 -22.66 -9.14
CA ARG A 188 20.46 -23.82 -8.74
C ARG A 188 21.09 -23.62 -7.36
N ASP A 189 21.02 -24.62 -6.51
CA ASP A 189 21.80 -24.69 -5.26
C ASP A 189 23.25 -25.07 -5.56
N LEU A 190 24.21 -24.35 -4.98
CA LEU A 190 25.65 -24.57 -5.17
C LEU A 190 26.23 -25.45 -4.05
N GLN A 191 25.55 -26.55 -3.73
CA GLN A 191 25.88 -27.43 -2.61
C GLN A 191 25.95 -26.67 -1.28
N SER A 192 24.97 -25.81 -1.05
CA SER A 192 24.94 -24.97 0.14
C SER A 192 24.67 -25.79 1.41
N THR A 193 25.08 -25.26 2.56
CA THR A 193 24.93 -25.98 3.83
C THR A 193 23.45 -26.13 4.21
N ASN A 194 22.66 -25.06 4.06
CA ASN A 194 21.27 -25.03 4.51
C ASN A 194 20.24 -25.21 3.38
N GLY A 195 20.67 -25.18 2.12
CA GLY A 195 19.79 -25.36 0.97
C GLY A 195 18.95 -24.14 0.62
N ILE A 196 18.32 -24.24 -0.54
CA ILE A 196 17.22 -23.38 -0.97
C ILE A 196 15.91 -24.08 -0.64
N LEU A 197 14.98 -23.38 0.00
CA LEU A 197 13.65 -23.92 0.32
C LEU A 197 12.58 -23.25 -0.55
N MET A 198 11.63 -24.02 -1.06
CA MET A 198 10.39 -23.52 -1.69
C MET A 198 9.22 -24.09 -0.90
N GLY A 199 8.54 -23.23 -0.13
CA GLY A 199 7.64 -23.71 0.92
C GLY A 199 8.42 -24.50 1.99
N ASN A 200 8.08 -25.77 2.18
CA ASN A 200 8.79 -26.67 3.10
C ASN A 200 9.82 -27.57 2.40
N ASP A 201 9.89 -27.54 1.06
CA ASP A 201 10.68 -28.47 0.28
C ASP A 201 12.05 -27.88 -0.07
N ARG A 202 13.11 -28.66 0.11
CA ARG A 202 14.45 -28.29 -0.35
C ARG A 202 14.57 -28.58 -1.84
N ILE A 203 15.06 -27.61 -2.60
CA ILE A 203 15.23 -27.72 -4.05
C ILE A 203 16.72 -27.66 -4.43
N GLU A 204 17.10 -28.45 -5.43
CA GLU A 204 18.44 -28.42 -6.02
C GLU A 204 18.48 -27.55 -7.28
N GLU A 205 17.45 -27.66 -8.11
CA GLU A 205 17.29 -26.90 -9.35
C GLU A 205 15.82 -26.61 -9.63
N ARG A 206 15.50 -25.41 -10.11
CA ARG A 206 14.14 -25.01 -10.48
C ARG A 206 14.15 -24.00 -11.62
N VAL A 207 13.33 -24.23 -12.64
CA VAL A 207 12.97 -23.16 -13.59
C VAL A 207 11.97 -22.26 -12.89
N LEU A 208 12.37 -21.02 -12.61
CA LEU A 208 11.56 -20.04 -11.91
C LEU A 208 10.34 -19.67 -12.76
N GLN A 209 9.18 -19.63 -12.11
CA GLN A 209 7.93 -19.14 -12.67
C GLN A 209 7.55 -17.82 -11.99
N ASN A 210 6.80 -16.96 -12.69
CA ASN A 210 6.35 -15.69 -12.11
C ASN A 210 5.59 -15.92 -10.79
N GLY A 211 6.00 -15.22 -9.73
CA GLY A 211 5.43 -15.36 -8.38
C GLY A 211 6.08 -16.46 -7.52
N ASP A 212 7.02 -17.25 -8.07
CA ASP A 212 7.76 -18.24 -7.29
C ASP A 212 8.45 -17.56 -6.10
N THR A 213 8.24 -18.14 -4.91
CA THR A 213 8.82 -17.66 -3.65
C THR A 213 9.73 -18.75 -3.09
N PHE A 214 10.98 -18.40 -2.85
CA PHE A 214 11.98 -19.30 -2.27
C PHE A 214 12.71 -18.63 -1.12
N GLN A 215 13.28 -19.44 -0.23
CA GLN A 215 13.96 -19.00 0.97
C GLN A 215 15.42 -19.43 0.95
N ILE A 216 16.31 -18.49 1.30
CA ILE A 216 17.74 -18.71 1.51
C ILE A 216 18.10 -18.12 2.87
N GLY A 217 18.47 -18.97 3.83
CA GLY A 217 18.71 -18.53 5.21
C GLY A 217 17.47 -17.86 5.81
N PRO A 218 17.59 -16.63 6.37
CA PRO A 218 16.43 -15.89 6.91
C PRO A 218 15.68 -15.07 5.85
N THR A 219 16.08 -15.11 4.58
CA THR A 219 15.51 -14.24 3.53
C THR A 219 14.48 -14.98 2.69
N GLN A 220 13.35 -14.34 2.41
CA GLN A 220 12.38 -14.78 1.41
C GLN A 220 12.57 -13.97 0.14
N ILE A 221 12.63 -14.63 -1.00
CA ILE A 221 12.89 -14.02 -2.31
C ILE A 221 11.76 -14.39 -3.25
N VAL A 222 11.15 -13.38 -3.87
CA VAL A 222 10.08 -13.54 -4.85
C VAL A 222 10.64 -13.23 -6.23
N PHE A 223 10.52 -14.18 -7.16
CA PHE A 223 10.83 -13.95 -8.55
C PHE A 223 9.62 -13.36 -9.26
N LYS A 224 9.84 -12.24 -9.96
CA LYS A 224 8.85 -11.56 -10.78
C LYS A 224 9.40 -11.52 -12.20
N ASP A 225 8.76 -12.23 -13.12
CA ASP A 225 9.30 -12.45 -14.48
C ASP A 225 9.21 -11.19 -15.38
N GLY A 226 8.43 -10.20 -14.93
CA GLY A 226 7.95 -9.13 -15.76
C GLY A 226 6.72 -9.57 -16.55
N PHE A 227 5.84 -8.63 -16.87
CA PHE A 227 4.65 -8.91 -17.67
C PHE A 227 4.18 -7.68 -18.45
N SER A 228 3.53 -7.91 -19.58
CA SER A 228 2.83 -6.88 -20.35
C SER A 228 1.40 -6.68 -19.83
N GLN A 229 0.73 -5.59 -20.23
CA GLN A 229 -0.69 -5.42 -19.87
C GLN A 229 -1.59 -6.50 -20.49
N GLU A 230 -1.24 -6.99 -21.68
CA GLU A 230 -1.98 -8.05 -22.38
C GLU A 230 -1.93 -9.37 -21.60
N GLU A 231 -0.84 -9.62 -20.87
CA GLU A 231 -0.71 -10.80 -20.00
C GLU A 231 -1.51 -10.68 -18.69
N MET A 232 -2.07 -9.52 -18.36
CA MET A 232 -2.98 -9.37 -17.21
C MET A 232 -4.41 -9.82 -17.53
N THR A 233 -4.75 -9.93 -18.81
CA THR A 233 -6.04 -10.41 -19.31
C THR A 233 -5.90 -11.87 -19.76
N PHE A 234 -6.98 -12.55 -20.12
CA PHE A 234 -6.83 -13.81 -20.84
C PHE A 234 -6.45 -13.55 -22.29
N ALA A 235 -5.40 -14.21 -22.77
CA ALA A 235 -5.09 -14.24 -24.19
C ALA A 235 -6.20 -15.01 -24.94
N ASP A 236 -6.73 -14.37 -25.98
CA ASP A 236 -7.65 -14.86 -27.00
C ASP A 236 -8.98 -15.45 -26.53
N GLY A 237 -10.03 -14.61 -26.50
CA GLY A 237 -11.34 -14.87 -27.13
C GLY A 237 -12.09 -16.18 -26.85
N LEU A 238 -11.62 -17.01 -25.92
CA LEU A 238 -12.34 -18.17 -25.40
C LEU A 238 -13.46 -17.62 -24.54
N ASP A 239 -14.69 -18.00 -24.85
CA ASP A 239 -15.91 -17.57 -24.16
C ASP A 239 -15.87 -18.05 -22.70
N LEU A 240 -15.27 -17.24 -21.82
CA LEU A 240 -15.00 -17.55 -20.42
C LEU A 240 -16.23 -17.46 -19.53
N ARG A 241 -17.28 -16.76 -19.99
CA ARG A 241 -18.53 -16.54 -19.26
C ARG A 241 -19.30 -17.83 -18.93
N HIS A 242 -18.83 -18.99 -19.40
CA HIS A 242 -19.51 -20.27 -19.25
C HIS A 242 -18.58 -21.38 -18.70
N GLN A 243 -17.38 -21.05 -18.20
CA GLN A 243 -16.46 -22.07 -17.68
C GLN A 243 -16.80 -22.48 -16.25
N SER A 244 -17.37 -23.67 -16.11
CA SER A 244 -17.52 -24.38 -14.85
C SER A 244 -16.17 -24.63 -14.19
N GLY A 245 -15.99 -24.21 -12.93
CA GLY A 245 -14.82 -24.59 -12.12
C GLY A 245 -14.02 -23.47 -11.45
N LEU A 246 -14.45 -22.20 -11.54
CA LEU A 246 -13.83 -21.13 -10.75
C LEU A 246 -14.13 -21.34 -9.26
N THR A 247 -13.08 -21.38 -8.44
CA THR A 247 -13.20 -21.29 -6.98
C THR A 247 -13.90 -19.98 -6.61
N PRO A 248 -15.04 -19.98 -5.91
CA PRO A 248 -15.75 -18.76 -5.59
C PRO A 248 -14.89 -17.79 -4.77
N VAL A 249 -14.99 -16.50 -5.05
CA VAL A 249 -14.21 -15.44 -4.41
C VAL A 249 -15.11 -14.51 -3.63
N ILE A 250 -14.69 -14.15 -2.42
CA ILE A 250 -15.28 -13.05 -1.67
C ILE A 250 -14.22 -11.97 -1.44
N PHE A 251 -14.57 -10.73 -1.73
CA PHE A 251 -13.74 -9.57 -1.43
C PHE A 251 -14.20 -8.89 -0.14
N VAL A 252 -13.26 -8.64 0.78
CA VAL A 252 -13.51 -7.98 2.07
C VAL A 252 -12.67 -6.68 2.14
N PRO A 253 -13.29 -5.50 2.08
CA PRO A 253 -12.58 -4.23 2.03
C PRO A 253 -11.97 -3.85 3.38
N GLY A 254 -11.14 -2.80 3.37
CA GLY A 254 -10.52 -2.22 4.55
C GLY A 254 -11.44 -1.29 5.34
N THR A 255 -10.86 -0.63 6.36
CA THR A 255 -11.55 0.47 7.04
C THR A 255 -11.97 1.52 6.04
N MET A 256 -13.18 2.05 6.23
CA MET A 256 -13.80 3.03 5.34
C MET A 256 -14.07 2.53 3.93
N GLY A 257 -13.83 1.25 3.62
CA GLY A 257 -14.09 0.69 2.28
C GLY A 257 -15.52 0.21 2.04
N SER A 258 -16.42 0.41 3.00
CA SER A 258 -17.87 0.16 2.84
C SER A 258 -18.66 1.45 3.06
N GLU A 259 -19.71 1.63 2.27
CA GLU A 259 -20.68 2.71 2.45
C GLU A 259 -21.47 2.51 3.74
N LEU A 260 -21.63 3.56 4.54
CA LEU A 260 -22.46 3.52 5.75
C LEU A 260 -23.67 4.42 5.61
N TRP A 261 -24.82 3.91 6.01
CA TRP A 261 -26.11 4.56 5.82
C TRP A 261 -26.91 4.62 7.12
N GLN A 262 -27.65 5.71 7.32
CA GLN A 262 -28.68 5.83 8.35
C GLN A 262 -30.05 5.87 7.65
N GLY A 263 -30.77 4.76 7.65
CA GLY A 263 -32.00 4.62 6.86
C GLY A 263 -31.72 4.82 5.35
N SER A 264 -32.23 5.91 4.79
CA SER A 264 -32.02 6.30 3.38
C SER A 264 -30.92 7.33 3.18
N GLU A 265 -30.29 7.86 4.22
CA GLU A 265 -29.22 8.86 4.11
C GLU A 265 -27.86 8.18 4.11
N ARG A 266 -27.00 8.52 3.14
CA ARG A 266 -25.62 8.04 3.06
C ARG A 266 -24.76 8.90 3.97
N VAL A 267 -24.26 8.29 5.04
CA VAL A 267 -23.40 8.93 6.03
C VAL A 267 -21.94 8.85 5.61
N TRP A 268 -21.54 7.74 4.99
CA TRP A 268 -20.21 7.56 4.44
C TRP A 268 -20.25 6.95 3.04
N PRO A 269 -19.46 7.45 2.08
CA PRO A 269 -18.70 8.70 2.08
C PRO A 269 -19.62 9.89 1.77
N ASN A 270 -19.78 10.79 2.73
CA ASN A 270 -20.48 12.06 2.53
C ASN A 270 -19.64 13.16 3.18
N MET A 271 -18.79 13.80 2.37
CA MET A 271 -17.86 14.81 2.89
C MET A 271 -18.60 16.00 3.48
N ASN A 272 -19.62 16.52 2.80
CA ASN A 272 -20.40 17.64 3.34
C ASN A 272 -20.98 17.33 4.73
N LEU A 273 -21.57 16.13 4.90
CA LEU A 273 -22.07 15.69 6.20
C LEU A 273 -20.95 15.49 7.22
N LEU A 274 -19.82 14.91 6.83
CA LEU A 274 -18.63 14.79 7.69
C LEU A 274 -18.11 16.15 8.16
N PHE A 275 -18.11 17.19 7.31
CA PHE A 275 -17.66 18.53 7.68
C PHE A 275 -18.65 19.26 8.59
N LYS A 276 -19.96 19.14 8.33
CA LYS A 276 -21.01 19.84 9.09
C LYS A 276 -21.38 19.15 10.39
N HIS A 277 -21.52 17.83 10.34
CA HIS A 277 -22.04 16.97 11.39
C HIS A 277 -21.16 15.74 11.61
N PRO A 278 -19.85 15.90 11.90
CA PRO A 278 -18.93 14.78 12.04
C PRO A 278 -19.42 13.73 13.06
N GLU A 279 -20.16 14.15 14.10
CA GLU A 279 -20.72 13.30 15.15
C GLU A 279 -21.58 12.13 14.64
N VAL A 280 -22.17 12.24 13.44
CA VAL A 280 -23.01 11.16 12.87
C VAL A 280 -22.19 9.89 12.56
N LEU A 281 -20.86 10.02 12.45
CA LEU A 281 -19.98 8.88 12.27
C LEU A 281 -19.57 8.20 13.57
N SER A 282 -19.83 8.78 14.74
CA SER A 282 -19.54 8.15 16.03
C SER A 282 -20.17 6.75 16.11
N TYR A 283 -19.52 5.83 16.82
CA TYR A 283 -20.03 4.49 17.06
C TYR A 283 -20.64 4.42 18.46
N SER A 284 -21.97 4.41 18.51
CA SER A 284 -22.76 4.39 19.75
C SER A 284 -24.10 3.69 19.52
N GLU A 285 -24.86 3.46 20.58
CA GLU A 285 -26.22 2.92 20.45
C GLU A 285 -27.17 3.84 19.68
N ASP A 286 -26.92 5.14 19.70
CA ASP A 286 -27.72 6.18 19.03
C ASP A 286 -27.36 6.34 17.54
N THR A 287 -26.20 5.85 17.12
CA THR A 287 -25.65 6.02 15.77
C THR A 287 -25.48 4.69 15.04
N LYS A 288 -26.59 3.94 14.98
CA LYS A 288 -26.66 2.68 14.22
C LYS A 288 -26.65 2.98 12.72
N LEU A 289 -25.55 2.62 12.07
CA LEU A 289 -25.43 2.67 10.62
C LEU A 289 -25.45 1.26 10.05
N THR A 290 -25.91 1.15 8.80
CA THR A 290 -25.93 -0.10 8.05
C THR A 290 -24.99 0.00 6.87
N ALA A 291 -24.16 -1.03 6.66
CA ALA A 291 -23.38 -1.15 5.45
C ALA A 291 -24.26 -1.64 4.29
N LYS A 292 -24.17 -1.01 3.11
CA LYS A 292 -24.98 -1.37 1.93
C LYS A 292 -24.18 -1.83 0.71
N GLY A 293 -22.90 -1.46 0.63
CA GLY A 293 -22.04 -1.79 -0.49
C GLY A 293 -20.59 -1.40 -0.20
N ILE A 294 -19.66 -1.88 -1.03
CA ILE A 294 -18.27 -1.41 -1.00
C ILE A 294 -18.18 -0.06 -1.71
N LEU A 295 -17.13 0.71 -1.42
CA LEU A 295 -16.94 2.00 -2.09
C LEU A 295 -16.56 1.85 -3.56
N ASN A 296 -17.29 2.56 -4.41
CA ASN A 296 -17.11 2.60 -5.86
C ASN A 296 -16.62 3.96 -6.37
N GLU A 297 -16.15 4.82 -5.47
CA GLU A 297 -15.63 6.14 -5.78
C GLU A 297 -14.34 6.39 -5.02
N MET A 298 -13.51 7.29 -5.56
CA MET A 298 -12.27 7.70 -4.92
C MET A 298 -12.60 8.55 -3.70
N VAL A 299 -11.95 8.25 -2.57
CA VAL A 299 -12.11 9.03 -1.34
C VAL A 299 -10.76 9.53 -0.87
N ILE A 300 -10.66 10.85 -0.70
CA ILE A 300 -9.47 11.52 -0.18
C ILE A 300 -9.89 12.34 1.04
N VAL A 301 -9.29 12.02 2.18
CA VAL A 301 -9.35 12.83 3.40
C VAL A 301 -7.92 13.20 3.78
N PRO A 302 -7.50 14.47 3.63
CA PRO A 302 -6.11 14.90 3.84
C PRO A 302 -5.50 14.34 5.11
N ASN A 303 -4.27 13.79 5.00
CA ASN A 303 -3.47 13.22 6.09
C ASN A 303 -4.09 12.03 6.88
N LEU A 304 -5.37 11.74 6.67
CA LEU A 304 -6.10 10.64 7.27
C LEU A 304 -6.10 9.41 6.36
N ILE A 305 -6.75 9.50 5.20
CA ILE A 305 -6.91 8.41 4.24
C ILE A 305 -6.90 8.92 2.81
N SER A 306 -6.40 8.07 1.92
CA SER A 306 -6.53 8.26 0.49
C SER A 306 -6.54 6.87 -0.11
N PHE A 307 -7.63 6.48 -0.76
CA PHE A 307 -7.70 5.22 -1.47
C PHE A 307 -8.53 5.36 -2.74
N ASP A 308 -8.16 4.52 -3.71
CA ASP A 308 -8.82 4.44 -5.01
C ASP A 308 -10.13 3.62 -4.92
N GLN A 309 -10.88 3.55 -6.01
CA GLN A 309 -12.17 2.87 -6.00
C GLN A 309 -11.98 1.35 -5.80
N TYR A 310 -12.65 0.77 -4.79
CA TYR A 310 -12.52 -0.67 -4.50
C TYR A 310 -13.14 -1.56 -5.58
N ASN A 311 -14.17 -1.07 -6.28
CA ASN A 311 -14.81 -1.79 -7.38
C ASN A 311 -13.83 -2.08 -8.54
N LEU A 312 -12.76 -1.30 -8.74
CA LEU A 312 -11.79 -1.55 -9.82
C LEU A 312 -11.05 -2.90 -9.70
N LEU A 313 -10.98 -3.47 -8.48
CA LEU A 313 -10.53 -4.84 -8.30
C LEU A 313 -11.63 -5.84 -8.69
N GLY A 314 -12.87 -5.61 -8.27
CA GLY A 314 -14.00 -6.44 -8.65
C GLY A 314 -14.24 -6.45 -10.16
N ASP A 315 -14.13 -5.29 -10.81
CA ASP A 315 -14.24 -5.12 -12.26
C ASP A 315 -13.11 -5.87 -12.96
N TYR A 316 -11.88 -5.83 -12.45
CA TYR A 316 -10.80 -6.69 -12.95
C TYR A 316 -11.14 -8.19 -12.84
N LEU A 317 -11.69 -8.66 -11.71
CA LEU A 317 -12.08 -10.07 -11.57
C LEU A 317 -13.19 -10.46 -12.56
N VAL A 318 -14.16 -9.59 -12.78
CA VAL A 318 -15.30 -9.84 -13.67
C VAL A 318 -14.90 -9.75 -15.14
N GLU A 319 -14.33 -8.62 -15.54
CA GLU A 319 -14.04 -8.28 -16.93
C GLU A 319 -12.83 -9.06 -17.47
N GLU A 320 -11.79 -9.23 -16.64
CA GLU A 320 -10.53 -9.83 -17.08
C GLU A 320 -10.35 -11.28 -16.62
N LEU A 321 -10.94 -11.68 -15.49
CA LEU A 321 -10.78 -13.05 -14.95
C LEU A 321 -12.03 -13.94 -15.11
N GLY A 322 -13.13 -13.41 -15.65
CA GLY A 322 -14.34 -14.17 -15.99
C GLY A 322 -15.21 -14.55 -14.79
N TYR A 323 -15.08 -13.83 -13.67
CA TYR A 323 -16.00 -13.98 -12.54
C TYR A 323 -17.35 -13.31 -12.81
N GLU A 324 -18.38 -13.74 -12.08
CA GLU A 324 -19.73 -13.24 -12.15
C GLU A 324 -20.18 -12.81 -10.74
N ARG A 325 -20.52 -11.52 -10.61
CA ARG A 325 -21.07 -10.96 -9.37
C ARG A 325 -22.32 -11.75 -8.94
N GLU A 326 -22.48 -11.94 -7.63
CA GLU A 326 -23.54 -12.71 -6.97
C GLU A 326 -23.51 -14.24 -7.21
N ASN A 327 -22.85 -14.71 -8.27
CA ASN A 327 -22.75 -16.14 -8.58
C ASN A 327 -21.48 -16.75 -7.96
N ASN A 328 -20.30 -16.39 -8.47
CA ASN A 328 -19.02 -16.93 -8.03
C ASN A 328 -18.03 -15.84 -7.54
N PHE A 329 -18.46 -14.58 -7.55
CA PHE A 329 -17.75 -13.46 -6.93
C PHE A 329 -18.74 -12.60 -6.15
N ILE A 330 -18.39 -12.20 -4.93
CA ILE A 330 -19.22 -11.30 -4.13
C ILE A 330 -18.36 -10.35 -3.28
N GLU A 331 -18.88 -9.16 -3.02
CA GLU A 331 -18.22 -8.12 -2.24
C GLU A 331 -18.94 -7.99 -0.89
N PHE A 332 -18.19 -8.06 0.21
CA PHE A 332 -18.76 -8.03 1.56
C PHE A 332 -18.60 -6.66 2.19
N ALA A 333 -19.68 -5.90 2.24
CA ALA A 333 -19.75 -4.62 2.96
C ALA A 333 -20.06 -4.84 4.45
N TYR A 334 -19.41 -4.07 5.32
CA TYR A 334 -19.61 -4.15 6.78
C TYR A 334 -19.38 -2.79 7.47
N ASP A 335 -19.88 -2.63 8.69
CA ASP A 335 -19.58 -1.44 9.50
C ASP A 335 -18.15 -1.53 10.01
N TRP A 336 -17.24 -0.79 9.38
CA TRP A 336 -15.81 -0.80 9.71
C TRP A 336 -15.47 -0.12 11.04
N ARG A 337 -16.43 0.53 11.70
CA ARG A 337 -16.25 1.16 13.02
C ARG A 337 -16.34 0.14 14.15
N GLN A 338 -17.16 -0.90 13.98
CA GLN A 338 -17.53 -1.85 15.03
C GLN A 338 -16.40 -2.81 15.41
N ASP A 339 -16.62 -3.62 16.45
CA ASP A 339 -15.67 -4.67 16.86
C ASP A 339 -15.45 -5.69 15.72
N VAL A 340 -14.18 -5.95 15.38
CA VAL A 340 -13.77 -6.90 14.33
C VAL A 340 -14.39 -8.29 14.53
N ARG A 341 -14.61 -8.71 15.78
CA ARG A 341 -15.25 -9.98 16.10
C ARG A 341 -16.70 -10.00 15.66
N GLN A 342 -17.40 -8.86 15.75
CA GLN A 342 -18.75 -8.71 15.23
C GLN A 342 -18.73 -8.73 13.69
N SER A 343 -17.87 -7.95 13.05
CA SER A 343 -17.74 -7.96 11.58
C SER A 343 -17.40 -9.35 11.03
N ALA A 344 -16.61 -10.15 11.76
CA ALA A 344 -16.30 -11.52 11.38
C ALA A 344 -17.50 -12.47 11.54
N ARG A 345 -18.37 -12.24 12.53
CA ARG A 345 -19.65 -12.96 12.66
C ARG A 345 -20.62 -12.59 11.52
N ASP A 346 -20.64 -11.32 11.14
CA ASP A 346 -21.43 -10.85 10.01
C ASP A 346 -20.93 -11.49 8.69
N LEU A 347 -19.60 -11.54 8.49
CA LEU A 347 -18.97 -12.26 7.38
C LEU A 347 -19.32 -13.75 7.39
N ALA A 348 -19.29 -14.39 8.56
CA ALA A 348 -19.68 -15.80 8.70
C ALA A 348 -21.14 -16.04 8.31
N ALA A 349 -22.05 -15.18 8.77
CA ALA A 349 -23.47 -15.25 8.41
C ALA A 349 -23.68 -15.04 6.91
N PHE A 350 -22.96 -14.08 6.32
CA PHE A 350 -22.99 -13.79 4.90
C PHE A 350 -22.53 -14.99 4.04
N ILE A 351 -21.36 -15.57 4.36
CA ILE A 351 -20.84 -16.77 3.67
C ILE A 351 -21.73 -18.00 3.90
N ASN A 352 -22.47 -18.06 5.01
CA ASN A 352 -23.45 -19.14 5.24
C ASN A 352 -24.72 -18.98 4.40
N GLY A 353 -25.12 -17.75 4.08
CA GLY A 353 -26.24 -17.47 3.18
C GLY A 353 -25.86 -17.58 1.69
N TRP A 354 -24.58 -17.48 1.35
CA TRP A 354 -24.12 -17.59 -0.03
C TRP A 354 -24.08 -19.05 -0.50
N ASN A 355 -24.97 -19.40 -1.43
CA ASN A 355 -25.15 -20.76 -1.93
C ASN A 355 -24.09 -21.13 -2.99
N VAL A 356 -22.85 -21.32 -2.55
CA VAL A 356 -21.71 -21.74 -3.40
C VAL A 356 -20.99 -22.96 -2.82
N ASN A 357 -20.35 -23.73 -3.71
CA ASN A 357 -19.54 -24.87 -3.30
C ASN A 357 -18.23 -24.40 -2.68
N ALA A 358 -17.87 -24.98 -1.54
CA ALA A 358 -16.54 -24.85 -0.96
C ALA A 358 -15.51 -25.69 -1.75
N PRO A 359 -14.20 -25.36 -1.69
CA PRO A 359 -13.64 -24.22 -0.97
C PRO A 359 -13.91 -22.87 -1.65
N ILE A 360 -13.89 -21.79 -0.87
CA ILE A 360 -13.86 -20.41 -1.37
C ILE A 360 -12.49 -19.77 -1.11
N THR A 361 -12.16 -18.74 -1.88
CA THR A 361 -11.00 -17.86 -1.64
C THR A 361 -11.47 -16.52 -1.07
N ILE A 362 -10.82 -16.04 -0.01
CA ILE A 362 -11.06 -14.68 0.48
C ILE A 362 -9.91 -13.78 0.04
N ILE A 363 -10.25 -12.68 -0.64
CA ILE A 363 -9.35 -11.56 -0.90
C ILE A 363 -9.72 -10.46 0.08
N ALA A 364 -8.78 -10.02 0.89
CA ALA A 364 -9.06 -9.04 1.94
C ALA A 364 -8.04 -7.92 1.94
N HIS A 365 -8.50 -6.69 2.15
CA HIS A 365 -7.63 -5.51 2.24
C HIS A 365 -7.67 -4.90 3.65
N SER A 366 -6.51 -4.46 4.16
CA SER A 366 -6.40 -3.67 5.40
C SER A 366 -7.18 -4.29 6.57
N LEU A 367 -8.16 -3.58 7.18
CA LEU A 367 -9.02 -4.12 8.26
C LEU A 367 -9.68 -5.46 7.89
N GLY A 368 -10.12 -5.58 6.64
CA GLY A 368 -10.78 -6.77 6.13
C GLY A 368 -9.93 -8.02 6.31
N THR A 369 -8.61 -7.88 6.35
CA THR A 369 -7.68 -9.00 6.62
C THR A 369 -7.85 -9.54 8.05
N LEU A 370 -8.08 -8.67 9.04
CA LEU A 370 -8.34 -9.08 10.43
C LEU A 370 -9.73 -9.71 10.57
N VAL A 371 -10.74 -9.13 9.92
CA VAL A 371 -12.10 -9.69 9.85
C VAL A 371 -12.08 -11.10 9.26
N SER A 372 -11.40 -11.26 8.12
CA SER A 372 -11.30 -12.52 7.40
C SER A 372 -10.53 -13.58 8.19
N ARG A 373 -9.40 -13.20 8.80
CA ARG A 373 -8.64 -14.10 9.67
C ARG A 373 -9.45 -14.51 10.90
N TYR A 374 -10.13 -13.59 11.57
CA TYR A 374 -10.93 -13.95 12.74
C TYR A 374 -12.05 -14.93 12.37
N TYR A 375 -12.71 -14.74 11.22
CA TYR A 375 -13.67 -15.70 10.70
C TYR A 375 -13.05 -17.09 10.49
N VAL A 376 -11.91 -17.16 9.79
CA VAL A 376 -11.24 -18.44 9.49
C VAL A 376 -10.74 -19.15 10.74
N GLU A 377 -10.03 -18.44 11.60
CA GLU A 377 -9.32 -19.00 12.76
C GLU A 377 -10.26 -19.24 13.95
N MET A 378 -11.19 -18.33 14.21
CA MET A 378 -11.99 -18.33 15.44
C MET A 378 -13.43 -18.76 15.24
N LEU A 379 -14.00 -18.58 14.04
CA LEU A 379 -15.40 -18.89 13.73
C LEU A 379 -15.56 -20.10 12.81
N ASN A 380 -14.56 -21.00 12.81
CA ASN A 380 -14.57 -22.26 12.06
C ASN A 380 -14.68 -22.06 10.52
N GLY A 381 -14.31 -20.88 10.01
CA GLY A 381 -14.32 -20.56 8.59
C GLY A 381 -13.35 -21.41 7.76
N LYS A 382 -12.31 -21.99 8.37
CA LYS A 382 -11.37 -22.92 7.73
C LYS A 382 -12.01 -24.15 7.06
N LYS A 383 -13.26 -24.50 7.39
CA LYS A 383 -14.00 -25.59 6.71
C LYS A 383 -14.54 -25.19 5.33
N LYS A 384 -14.69 -23.88 5.09
CA LYS A 384 -15.22 -23.31 3.85
C LYS A 384 -14.14 -22.60 3.03
N VAL A 385 -13.16 -22.01 3.70
CA VAL A 385 -12.10 -21.22 3.06
C VAL A 385 -10.91 -22.11 2.75
N GLY A 386 -10.54 -22.20 1.47
CA GLY A 386 -9.34 -22.93 1.02
C GLY A 386 -8.09 -22.05 0.98
N ARG A 387 -8.26 -20.73 0.81
CA ARG A 387 -7.14 -19.80 0.63
C ARG A 387 -7.46 -18.38 1.11
N LEU A 388 -6.46 -17.72 1.70
CA LEU A 388 -6.50 -16.30 2.09
C LEU A 388 -5.49 -15.50 1.29
N LEU A 389 -5.94 -14.44 0.61
CA LEU A 389 -5.10 -13.45 -0.05
C LEU A 389 -5.24 -12.13 0.72
N LEU A 390 -4.24 -11.79 1.53
CA LEU A 390 -4.30 -10.68 2.49
C LEU A 390 -3.45 -9.51 1.99
N ILE A 391 -4.07 -8.37 1.71
CA ILE A 391 -3.44 -7.17 1.14
C ILE A 391 -3.30 -6.10 2.22
N GLY A 392 -2.07 -5.73 2.56
CA GLY A 392 -1.77 -4.65 3.52
C GLY A 392 -2.36 -4.88 4.93
N GLY A 393 -2.34 -6.12 5.42
CA GLY A 393 -3.03 -6.47 6.67
C GLY A 393 -2.32 -5.98 7.94
N PRO A 394 -2.96 -5.24 8.85
CA PRO A 394 -2.28 -4.72 10.05
C PRO A 394 -2.22 -5.77 11.17
N HIS A 395 -1.57 -6.92 10.93
CA HIS A 395 -1.64 -8.08 11.80
C HIS A 395 -0.92 -7.93 13.14
N GLN A 396 0.14 -7.10 13.17
CA GLN A 396 0.85 -6.76 14.41
C GLN A 396 0.43 -5.40 14.97
N GLY A 397 -0.47 -4.70 14.26
CA GLY A 397 -0.92 -3.34 14.54
C GLY A 397 -0.18 -2.23 13.77
N VAL A 398 -0.65 -1.00 13.93
CA VAL A 398 -0.20 0.19 13.18
C VAL A 398 0.15 1.33 14.14
N PRO A 399 1.44 1.71 14.27
CA PRO A 399 1.86 2.79 15.16
C PRO A 399 1.15 4.14 14.90
N LYS A 400 0.83 4.45 13.63
CA LYS A 400 0.10 5.67 13.25
C LYS A 400 -1.24 5.81 13.97
N ILE A 401 -1.96 4.71 14.24
CA ILE A 401 -3.26 4.77 14.93
C ILE A 401 -3.10 5.20 16.39
N ALA A 402 -2.08 4.70 17.07
CA ALA A 402 -1.77 5.14 18.44
C ALA A 402 -1.41 6.63 18.48
N ALA A 403 -0.64 7.13 17.50
CA ALA A 403 -0.35 8.56 17.37
C ALA A 403 -1.65 9.39 17.22
N ASN A 404 -2.52 9.01 16.28
CA ASN A 404 -3.77 9.71 16.01
C ASN A 404 -4.69 9.77 17.24
N LEU A 405 -4.78 8.69 18.02
CA LEU A 405 -5.57 8.67 19.25
C LEU A 405 -4.93 9.50 20.38
N LEU A 406 -3.60 9.65 20.38
CA LEU A 406 -2.87 10.35 21.44
C LEU A 406 -2.77 11.86 21.22
N THR A 407 -2.45 12.28 20.00
CA THR A 407 -2.20 13.70 19.64
C THR A 407 -3.31 14.32 18.81
N GLY A 408 -4.30 13.51 18.42
CA GLY A 408 -5.33 13.88 17.47
C GLY A 408 -4.94 13.63 16.03
N VAL A 409 -5.95 13.54 15.17
CA VAL A 409 -5.77 13.44 13.72
C VAL A 409 -5.26 14.76 13.19
N ASP A 410 -4.10 14.73 12.56
CA ASP A 410 -3.61 15.85 11.78
C ASP A 410 -4.43 15.94 10.49
N LEU A 411 -5.24 16.99 10.37
CA LEU A 411 -6.05 17.30 9.19
C LEU A 411 -5.66 18.67 8.62
N LEU A 412 -4.41 19.12 8.75
CA LEU A 412 -4.01 20.43 8.21
C LEU A 412 -4.53 20.64 6.78
N PRO A 413 -5.17 21.79 6.48
CA PRO A 413 -5.29 23.00 7.31
C PRO A 413 -6.44 23.03 8.35
N PHE A 414 -7.25 21.98 8.49
CA PHE A 414 -8.51 21.94 9.26
C PHE A 414 -8.35 21.57 10.76
N GLY A 415 -7.49 22.26 11.49
CA GLY A 415 -7.10 21.88 12.87
C GLY A 415 -8.24 21.64 13.87
N LEU A 416 -9.30 22.48 13.90
CA LEU A 416 -10.46 22.27 14.80
C LEU A 416 -11.25 20.99 14.45
N MET A 417 -11.29 20.62 13.18
CA MET A 417 -11.96 19.42 12.73
C MET A 417 -11.19 18.17 13.13
N GLY A 418 -9.85 18.23 13.14
CA GLY A 418 -8.99 17.15 13.64
C GLY A 418 -9.35 16.71 15.06
N LYS A 419 -9.61 17.67 15.96
CA LYS A 419 -10.04 17.36 17.35
C LYS A 419 -11.39 16.66 17.41
N LYS A 420 -12.41 17.17 16.70
CA LYS A 420 -13.74 16.54 16.65
C LYS A 420 -13.65 15.12 16.07
N LEU A 421 -12.89 14.96 14.99
CA LEU A 421 -12.69 13.65 14.36
C LEU A 421 -11.96 12.67 15.28
N THR A 422 -11.02 13.15 16.08
CA THR A 422 -10.35 12.33 17.11
C THR A 422 -11.37 11.80 18.12
N GLU A 423 -12.25 12.66 18.64
CA GLU A 423 -13.31 12.26 19.58
C GLU A 423 -14.26 11.21 18.97
N ILE A 424 -14.48 11.26 17.66
CA ILE A 424 -15.27 10.28 16.92
C ILE A 424 -14.52 8.95 16.76
N ILE A 425 -13.26 8.99 16.32
CA ILE A 425 -12.45 7.78 16.10
C ILE A 425 -12.21 7.03 17.42
N GLU A 426 -12.10 7.74 18.55
CA GLU A 426 -12.05 7.15 19.89
C GLU A 426 -13.29 6.29 20.22
N THR A 427 -14.42 6.49 19.53
CA THR A 427 -15.60 5.66 19.75
C THR A 427 -15.53 4.31 19.03
N PHE A 428 -14.61 4.11 18.07
CA PHE A 428 -14.57 2.93 17.19
C PHE A 428 -13.84 1.76 17.86
N PRO A 429 -14.51 0.63 18.21
CA PRO A 429 -13.80 -0.53 18.70
C PRO A 429 -12.70 -1.04 17.76
N SER A 430 -12.91 -0.99 16.45
CA SER A 430 -11.93 -1.43 15.45
C SER A 430 -10.61 -0.65 15.54
N CYS A 431 -10.65 0.64 15.90
CA CYS A 431 -9.45 1.45 16.03
C CYS A 431 -8.50 0.96 17.13
N TYR A 432 -9.04 0.46 18.23
CA TYR A 432 -8.23 -0.15 19.29
C TYR A 432 -7.66 -1.51 18.88
N GLN A 433 -8.35 -2.25 18.01
CA GLN A 433 -7.90 -3.55 17.47
C GLN A 433 -6.82 -3.41 16.37
N TYR A 434 -6.44 -2.18 16.01
CA TYR A 434 -5.25 -1.88 15.21
C TYR A 434 -4.01 -1.57 16.04
N LEU A 435 -4.13 -1.41 17.36
CA LEU A 435 -3.00 -0.94 18.14
C LEU A 435 -1.87 -1.97 18.12
N PRO A 436 -0.61 -1.52 18.00
CA PRO A 436 0.52 -2.42 18.13
C PRO A 436 0.46 -3.19 19.45
N HIS A 437 0.52 -4.51 19.37
CA HIS A 437 0.60 -5.38 20.55
C HIS A 437 2.05 -5.65 20.97
N TYR A 438 2.95 -4.76 20.58
CA TYR A 438 4.37 -4.72 20.93
C TYR A 438 4.73 -3.30 21.38
N PRO A 439 5.84 -3.12 22.12
CA PRO A 439 6.29 -1.79 22.53
C PRO A 439 6.72 -0.98 21.31
N CYS A 440 5.92 0.00 20.91
CA CYS A 440 6.12 0.82 19.70
C CYS A 440 6.45 2.28 20.01
N ALA A 441 6.63 2.64 21.28
CA ALA A 441 7.06 3.98 21.66
C ALA A 441 8.07 3.99 22.81
N THR A 442 8.74 5.14 22.96
CA THR A 442 9.68 5.41 24.06
C THR A 442 9.34 6.76 24.69
N ASP A 443 9.29 6.83 26.02
CA ASP A 443 9.05 8.08 26.75
C ASP A 443 10.32 8.95 26.90
N GLN A 444 10.18 10.15 27.49
CA GLN A 444 11.30 11.07 27.71
C GLN A 444 12.42 10.53 28.61
N ASN A 445 12.19 9.43 29.35
CA ASN A 445 13.15 8.80 30.24
C ASN A 445 13.79 7.54 29.62
N GLY A 446 13.42 7.20 28.38
CA GLY A 446 13.91 6.00 27.71
C GLY A 446 13.09 4.73 28.01
N ASN A 447 11.95 4.83 28.71
CA ASN A 447 11.11 3.67 28.99
C ASN A 447 10.30 3.30 27.74
N SER A 448 10.24 2.00 27.44
CA SER A 448 9.44 1.48 26.33
C SER A 448 7.95 1.41 26.70
N ILE A 449 7.09 1.86 25.79
CA ILE A 449 5.64 1.96 25.97
C ILE A 449 4.94 1.01 25.02
N ASN A 450 4.09 0.16 25.58
CA ASN A 450 3.11 -0.64 24.85
C ASN A 450 1.72 -0.06 25.11
N PHE A 451 1.15 0.61 24.10
CA PHE A 451 -0.15 1.28 24.21
C PHE A 451 -1.32 0.32 24.42
N LEU A 452 -1.18 -0.96 24.03
CA LEU A 452 -2.22 -1.95 24.28
C LEU A 452 -2.25 -2.39 25.76
N GLU A 453 -1.14 -2.28 26.47
CA GLU A 453 -1.00 -2.70 27.88
C GLU A 453 -1.16 -1.54 28.88
N ASP A 454 -0.70 -0.33 28.54
CA ASP A 454 -0.92 0.87 29.37
C ASP A 454 -2.32 1.44 29.11
N GLU A 455 -3.18 1.55 30.13
CA GLU A 455 -4.52 2.17 29.98
C GLU A 455 -4.54 3.66 30.32
N ASN A 456 -3.43 4.22 30.84
CA ASN A 456 -3.41 5.57 31.39
C ASN A 456 -3.42 6.66 30.33
N TRP A 457 -3.12 6.32 29.07
CA TRP A 457 -3.19 7.24 27.95
C TRP A 457 -4.59 7.36 27.35
N VAL A 458 -5.48 6.40 27.63
CA VAL A 458 -6.86 6.39 27.12
C VAL A 458 -7.81 7.00 28.16
N LYS A 459 -8.75 7.82 27.68
CA LYS A 459 -9.87 8.35 28.50
C LYS A 459 -10.60 7.20 29.19
N THR A 460 -10.97 7.38 30.46
CA THR A 460 -11.60 6.32 31.27
C THR A 460 -12.79 5.66 30.60
N ALA A 461 -13.61 6.44 29.87
CA ALA A 461 -14.77 5.95 29.13
C ALA A 461 -14.43 4.89 28.06
N TYR A 462 -13.24 4.95 27.45
CA TYR A 462 -12.83 4.06 26.35
C TYR A 462 -11.84 2.96 26.76
N ARG A 463 -11.43 2.91 28.03
CA ARG A 463 -10.60 1.79 28.55
C ARG A 463 -11.22 0.40 28.32
N PRO A 464 -12.55 0.20 28.38
CA PRO A 464 -13.15 -1.07 28.02
C PRO A 464 -12.85 -1.51 26.58
N LEU A 465 -12.77 -0.57 25.62
CA LEU A 465 -12.41 -0.87 24.22
C LEU A 465 -10.95 -1.33 24.11
N LEU A 466 -10.04 -0.70 24.86
CA LEU A 466 -8.64 -1.12 24.91
C LEU A 466 -8.47 -2.54 25.48
N ARG A 467 -9.22 -2.89 26.54
CA ARG A 467 -9.22 -4.24 27.12
C ARG A 467 -9.77 -5.27 26.13
N ALA A 468 -10.87 -4.94 25.46
CA ALA A 468 -11.47 -5.77 24.42
C ALA A 468 -10.50 -6.00 23.25
N ALA A 469 -9.74 -4.99 22.83
CA ALA A 469 -8.70 -5.14 21.83
C ALA A 469 -7.55 -6.06 22.27
N ARG A 470 -7.13 -5.96 23.54
CA ARG A 470 -6.11 -6.85 24.13
C ARG A 470 -6.55 -8.31 24.11
N GLU A 471 -7.81 -8.58 24.45
CA GLU A 471 -8.40 -9.92 24.35
C GLU A 471 -8.47 -10.40 22.91
N PHE A 472 -8.91 -9.56 21.98
CA PHE A 472 -8.95 -9.87 20.55
C PHE A 472 -7.57 -10.31 20.00
N HIS A 473 -6.49 -9.60 20.32
CA HIS A 473 -5.15 -9.99 19.86
C HIS A 473 -4.68 -11.31 20.49
N ARG A 474 -5.03 -11.57 21.77
CA ARG A 474 -4.77 -12.87 22.42
C ARG A 474 -5.53 -14.01 21.76
N GLU A 475 -6.78 -13.78 21.38
CA GLU A 475 -7.63 -14.76 20.70
C GLU A 475 -7.08 -15.10 19.31
N LEU A 476 -6.86 -14.08 18.47
CA LEU A 476 -6.52 -14.26 17.07
C LEU A 476 -5.06 -14.72 16.85
N GLY A 477 -4.13 -14.14 17.61
CA GLY A 477 -2.70 -14.35 17.42
C GLY A 477 -2.22 -14.09 15.98
N ILE A 478 -1.12 -14.75 15.60
CA ILE A 478 -0.42 -14.52 14.32
C ILE A 478 -0.32 -15.78 13.45
N LYS A 479 -1.04 -16.85 13.82
CA LYS A 479 -1.07 -18.09 13.04
C LYS A 479 -2.11 -18.01 11.94
N THR A 480 -1.92 -18.84 10.93
CA THR A 480 -2.88 -19.12 9.85
C THR A 480 -3.13 -20.62 9.79
N SER A 481 -4.39 -21.02 9.63
CA SER A 481 -4.80 -22.44 9.54
C SER A 481 -5.10 -22.91 8.12
N VAL A 482 -5.09 -21.99 7.16
CA VAL A 482 -5.26 -22.25 5.73
C VAL A 482 -4.11 -21.64 4.93
N PRO A 483 -3.79 -22.15 3.73
CA PRO A 483 -2.84 -21.53 2.83
C PRO A 483 -3.10 -20.03 2.69
N THR A 484 -2.08 -19.22 2.96
CA THR A 484 -2.21 -17.76 3.04
C THR A 484 -1.08 -17.10 2.27
N LEU A 485 -1.44 -16.07 1.49
CA LEU A 485 -0.52 -15.16 0.82
C LEU A 485 -0.61 -13.78 1.48
N SER A 486 0.53 -13.27 1.96
CA SER A 486 0.67 -11.91 2.47
C SER A 486 1.16 -10.99 1.34
N ILE A 487 0.29 -10.14 0.81
CA ILE A 487 0.59 -9.10 -0.17
C ILE A 487 0.79 -7.79 0.59
N PHE A 488 1.92 -7.12 0.45
CA PHE A 488 2.23 -5.95 1.29
C PHE A 488 3.09 -4.91 0.58
N GLY A 489 2.92 -3.65 0.98
CA GLY A 489 3.74 -2.56 0.46
C GLY A 489 5.09 -2.46 1.18
N TYR A 490 6.15 -2.13 0.46
CA TYR A 490 7.48 -1.89 1.03
C TYR A 490 8.13 -0.63 0.50
N GLY A 491 9.17 -0.15 1.20
CA GLY A 491 10.02 0.95 0.74
C GLY A 491 9.41 2.35 0.86
N LEU A 492 8.16 2.50 1.31
CA LEU A 492 7.52 3.79 1.54
C LEU A 492 7.68 4.24 2.99
N LYS A 493 7.81 5.56 3.17
CA LYS A 493 7.90 6.21 4.48
C LYS A 493 6.67 5.88 5.32
N THR A 494 6.86 5.04 6.34
CA THR A 494 5.82 4.47 7.18
C THR A 494 6.17 4.62 8.66
N ALA A 495 5.16 4.91 9.48
CA ALA A 495 5.32 5.06 10.93
C ALA A 495 5.73 3.74 11.59
N MET A 496 6.94 3.67 12.14
CA MET A 496 7.48 2.44 12.74
C MET A 496 7.47 2.49 14.27
N GLN A 497 7.84 3.63 14.83
CA GLN A 497 7.94 3.87 16.26
C GLN A 497 7.51 5.30 16.60
N MET A 498 7.36 5.60 17.89
CA MET A 498 7.09 6.96 18.36
C MET A 498 7.93 7.33 19.57
N ARG A 499 8.24 8.61 19.71
CA ARG A 499 8.71 9.19 20.97
C ARG A 499 7.59 9.99 21.57
N VAL A 500 7.29 9.73 22.84
CA VAL A 500 6.18 10.36 23.54
C VAL A 500 6.67 11.13 24.75
N GLN A 501 5.96 12.20 25.10
CA GLN A 501 6.29 13.00 26.27
C GLN A 501 5.08 13.13 27.17
N ARG A 502 5.30 12.86 28.46
CA ARG A 502 4.33 13.14 29.52
C ARG A 502 4.57 14.51 30.13
N ASP A 503 3.49 15.20 30.48
CA ASP A 503 3.54 16.43 31.27
C ASP A 503 3.85 16.15 32.76
N SER A 504 3.85 17.21 33.58
CA SER A 504 4.10 17.11 35.03
C SER A 504 3.08 16.27 35.80
N TYR A 505 1.91 16.00 35.21
CA TYR A 505 0.85 15.18 35.79
C TYR A 505 0.88 13.73 35.28
N GLY A 506 1.87 13.38 34.43
CA GLY A 506 2.02 12.05 33.85
C GLY A 506 1.13 11.80 32.63
N VAL A 507 0.47 12.84 32.11
CA VAL A 507 -0.43 12.74 30.94
C VAL A 507 0.38 12.95 29.68
N PHE A 508 0.18 12.10 28.67
CA PHE A 508 0.82 12.30 27.38
C PHE A 508 0.30 13.56 26.69
N HIS A 509 1.22 14.40 26.22
CA HIS A 509 0.88 15.69 25.59
C HIS A 509 1.59 15.92 24.25
N LYS A 510 2.53 15.04 23.87
CA LYS A 510 3.26 15.11 22.61
C LYS A 510 3.64 13.72 22.14
N ALA A 511 3.51 13.47 20.84
CA ALA A 511 4.06 12.31 20.15
C ALA A 511 4.84 12.78 18.92
N LEU A 512 6.00 12.18 18.70
CA LEU A 512 6.85 12.36 17.53
C LEU A 512 6.96 11.00 16.85
N ILE A 513 6.46 10.89 15.62
CA ILE A 513 6.45 9.64 14.88
C ILE A 513 7.82 9.47 14.20
N ASP A 514 8.45 8.32 14.41
CA ASP A 514 9.61 7.89 13.64
C ASP A 514 9.14 7.16 12.39
N VAL A 515 9.52 7.70 11.23
CA VAL A 515 9.07 7.24 9.93
C VAL A 515 10.26 6.68 9.16
N GLN A 516 10.13 5.45 8.67
CA GLN A 516 11.19 4.76 7.93
C GLN A 516 10.64 4.24 6.60
N PRO A 517 11.46 4.05 5.56
CA PRO A 517 11.02 3.49 4.28
C PRO A 517 10.79 1.97 4.38
N SER A 518 9.88 1.55 5.28
CA SER A 518 9.59 0.14 5.57
C SER A 518 8.10 -0.12 5.75
N GLY A 519 7.35 0.05 4.67
CA GLY A 519 5.91 -0.17 4.63
C GLY A 519 5.27 0.45 3.40
N ASP A 520 3.96 0.68 3.50
CA ASP A 520 3.11 1.16 2.42
C ASP A 520 2.57 2.58 2.65
N SER A 521 3.23 3.38 3.50
CA SER A 521 2.81 4.69 4.05
C SER A 521 1.80 4.64 5.19
N SER A 522 1.19 3.48 5.46
CA SER A 522 0.25 3.28 6.56
C SER A 522 0.68 2.12 7.46
N VAL A 523 0.78 0.92 6.89
CA VAL A 523 1.06 -0.35 7.56
C VAL A 523 2.54 -0.71 7.38
N PRO A 524 3.28 -0.92 8.48
CA PRO A 524 4.64 -1.46 8.43
C PRO A 524 4.70 -2.84 7.76
N GLU A 525 5.78 -3.12 7.02
CA GLU A 525 6.02 -4.46 6.44
C GLU A 525 5.97 -5.57 7.51
N SER A 526 6.57 -5.30 8.67
CA SER A 526 6.59 -6.21 9.82
C SER A 526 5.21 -6.51 10.39
N SER A 527 4.23 -5.64 10.16
CA SER A 527 2.83 -5.83 10.54
C SER A 527 2.05 -6.59 9.47
N ALA A 528 2.40 -6.37 8.20
CA ALA A 528 1.73 -6.95 7.03
C ALA A 528 2.04 -8.44 6.79
N VAL A 529 3.19 -8.92 7.25
CA VAL A 529 3.64 -10.30 7.00
C VAL A 529 3.31 -11.22 8.17
N LEU A 530 2.57 -12.29 7.91
CA LEU A 530 2.36 -13.37 8.87
C LEU A 530 3.46 -14.44 8.77
N PRO A 531 3.85 -15.08 9.89
CA PRO A 531 4.80 -16.17 9.86
C PRO A 531 4.33 -17.33 8.98
N LYS A 532 5.26 -17.90 8.20
CA LYS A 532 5.03 -19.10 7.36
C LYS A 532 3.99 -18.93 6.25
N THR A 533 3.69 -17.69 5.84
CA THR A 533 2.88 -17.44 4.64
C THR A 533 3.76 -17.32 3.41
N GLU A 534 3.17 -17.56 2.24
CA GLU A 534 3.73 -17.01 1.00
C GLU A 534 3.71 -15.47 1.08
N ILE A 535 4.59 -14.81 0.34
CA ILE A 535 4.68 -13.35 0.31
C ILE A 535 4.62 -12.80 -1.10
N HIS A 536 4.07 -11.60 -1.24
CA HIS A 536 4.14 -10.79 -2.46
C HIS A 536 4.37 -9.32 -2.10
N PRO A 537 5.64 -8.90 -1.89
CA PRO A 537 5.99 -7.51 -1.65
C PRO A 537 5.80 -6.66 -2.91
N VAL A 538 5.22 -5.47 -2.81
CA VAL A 538 5.02 -4.53 -3.92
C VAL A 538 5.39 -3.12 -3.47
N GLN A 539 6.05 -2.31 -4.28
CA GLN A 539 6.35 -0.93 -3.87
C GLN A 539 5.16 -0.02 -4.18
N GLN A 540 4.15 0.03 -3.30
CA GLN A 540 2.91 0.77 -3.54
C GLN A 540 2.30 1.32 -2.25
N TYR A 541 1.57 2.43 -2.36
CA TYR A 541 0.84 3.06 -1.27
C TYR A 541 -0.35 2.21 -0.80
N HIS A 542 -0.64 2.26 0.49
CA HIS A 542 -1.66 1.44 1.15
C HIS A 542 -3.01 1.45 0.42
N GLY A 543 -3.54 2.64 0.14
CA GLY A 543 -4.86 2.82 -0.48
C GLY A 543 -4.94 2.49 -1.96
N THR A 544 -3.83 2.12 -2.60
CA THR A 544 -3.77 1.75 -4.02
C THR A 544 -3.22 0.34 -4.25
N LEU A 545 -2.77 -0.35 -3.18
CA LEU A 545 -2.23 -1.71 -3.26
C LEU A 545 -3.16 -2.68 -4.00
N PHE A 546 -4.46 -2.66 -3.72
CA PHE A 546 -5.43 -3.58 -4.32
C PHE A 546 -5.67 -3.33 -5.82
N ASN A 547 -5.33 -2.15 -6.33
CA ASN A 547 -5.45 -1.78 -7.74
C ASN A 547 -4.12 -1.87 -8.51
N ASP A 548 -3.02 -2.15 -7.81
CA ASP A 548 -1.70 -2.27 -8.41
C ASP A 548 -1.64 -3.42 -9.43
N LYS A 549 -0.94 -3.18 -10.56
CA LYS A 549 -0.82 -4.16 -11.64
C LYS A 549 -0.11 -5.44 -11.20
N ASP A 550 0.93 -5.32 -10.37
CA ASP A 550 1.68 -6.45 -9.83
C ASP A 550 0.84 -7.27 -8.84
N VAL A 551 -0.01 -6.59 -8.06
CA VAL A 551 -1.00 -7.26 -7.21
C VAL A 551 -2.04 -7.97 -8.05
N LYS A 552 -2.63 -7.31 -9.05
CA LYS A 552 -3.61 -7.93 -9.97
C LYS A 552 -3.04 -9.15 -10.68
N MET A 553 -1.80 -9.06 -11.19
CA MET A 553 -1.12 -10.20 -11.80
C MET A 553 -0.90 -11.34 -10.80
N ARG A 554 -0.52 -11.04 -9.55
CA ARG A 554 -0.41 -12.07 -8.52
C ARG A 554 -1.75 -12.73 -8.22
N LEU A 555 -2.83 -11.96 -8.10
CA LEU A 555 -4.18 -12.49 -7.90
C LEU A 555 -4.59 -13.41 -9.05
N LYS A 556 -4.32 -13.01 -10.30
CA LYS A 556 -4.54 -13.86 -11.48
C LYS A 556 -3.84 -15.22 -11.34
N LEU A 557 -2.54 -15.22 -11.02
CA LEU A 557 -1.78 -16.46 -10.83
C LEU A 557 -2.36 -17.34 -9.72
N GLU A 558 -2.71 -16.75 -8.58
CA GLU A 558 -3.27 -17.48 -7.44
C GLU A 558 -4.65 -18.09 -7.74
N LEU A 559 -5.53 -17.33 -8.38
CA LEU A 559 -6.88 -17.78 -8.72
C LEU A 559 -6.89 -18.79 -9.88
N MET A 560 -5.75 -18.99 -10.55
CA MET A 560 -5.56 -19.97 -11.62
C MET A 560 -4.81 -21.24 -11.18
N ARG A 561 -4.18 -21.25 -10.00
CA ARG A 561 -3.33 -22.37 -9.53
C ARG A 561 -4.05 -23.72 -9.53
N ASP A 562 -5.35 -23.74 -9.27
CA ASP A 562 -6.14 -24.97 -9.15
C ASP A 562 -6.88 -25.37 -10.45
N ARG A 563 -6.63 -24.70 -11.58
CA ARG A 563 -7.22 -25.03 -12.90
C ARG A 563 -6.52 -26.21 -13.58
N LYS A 564 -6.40 -27.34 -12.89
CA LYS A 564 -5.88 -28.60 -13.47
C LYS A 564 -6.98 -29.60 -13.79
#